data_AF-A0AAU4LP02-F1
#
_entry.id   AF-A0AAU4LP02-F1
#
_cell.length_a   1.000
_cell.length_b   1.000
_cell.length_c   1.000
_cell.angle_alpha   90.00
_cell.angle_beta   90.00
_cell.angle_gamma   90.00
#
_symmetry.space_group_name_H-M   'P 1'
#
loop_
_entity.id
_entity.type
_entity.pdbx_description
1 polymer ?
#
loop_
_entity_poly.entity_id
_entity_poly.type
_entity_poly.pdbx_seq_one_letter_code
_entity_poly.pdbx_strand_id
1 'polypeptide(L)'
;MAKTSGRKRRHIAARAAAAALTAALVGTGTSAVAADSPNAQPSLGAGVAQPSAAAAAAAATAPIFALYGIDSTGAAYSYAPTGQGGLTARVKAGSGWQPVNSVLQVDNGGDGEADGIWSREGSTLYYQNFDVTTPTKVGSGWNIYNKLVSPGNLGGAAASDLLGRDSSGNLYLYLNYGNGKLTGRYKVGSGWNIYNQIAGNGDLSGDGKNDIVARDSAGILWLYKGTGNYKAPFAARTKIGAGWNTYNYLISSGDLNLDGKTDLIARDKAGALWSYQGTGNAAAPYKARVQIGTSGWNTYRLMF
;
A
#
# COMPACT_ATOMS: atom_id res chain seq x y z
N MET A 1 26.12 -3.26 6.03
CA MET A 1 25.29 -4.46 5.75
C MET A 1 24.91 -5.10 7.09
N ALA A 2 23.75 -4.78 7.64
CA ALA A 2 23.21 -5.59 8.73
C ALA A 2 22.58 -6.83 8.08
N LYS A 3 23.20 -8.01 8.22
CA LYS A 3 22.50 -9.27 7.94
C LYS A 3 21.33 -9.34 8.92
N THR A 4 20.11 -9.06 8.45
CA THR A 4 18.91 -9.25 9.25
C THR A 4 18.87 -10.70 9.74
N SER A 5 18.75 -10.88 11.05
CA SER A 5 18.90 -12.19 11.69
C SER A 5 17.84 -13.18 11.22
N GLY A 6 18.16 -14.49 11.26
CA GLY A 6 17.21 -15.56 10.94
C GLY A 6 15.92 -15.53 11.78
N ARG A 7 15.90 -14.77 12.88
CA ARG A 7 14.73 -14.49 13.71
C ARG A 7 13.67 -13.70 12.93
N LYS A 8 14.04 -12.62 12.22
CA LYS A 8 13.07 -11.83 11.41
C LYS A 8 12.38 -12.69 10.34
N ARG A 9 13.15 -13.51 9.61
CA ARG A 9 12.58 -14.43 8.59
C ARG A 9 11.54 -15.38 9.16
N ARG A 10 11.78 -15.92 10.36
CA ARG A 10 10.84 -16.82 11.06
C ARG A 10 9.58 -16.08 11.52
N HIS A 11 9.70 -14.84 12.02
CA HIS A 11 8.55 -14.03 12.39
C HIS A 11 7.69 -13.65 11.19
N ILE A 12 8.30 -13.27 10.07
CA ILE A 12 7.56 -12.94 8.83
C ILE A 12 6.80 -14.15 8.32
N ALA A 13 7.45 -15.32 8.22
CA ALA A 13 6.78 -16.55 7.80
C ALA A 13 5.65 -16.94 8.78
N ALA A 14 5.86 -16.76 10.09
CA ALA A 14 4.85 -17.01 11.09
C ALA A 14 3.67 -16.04 11.00
N ARG A 15 3.89 -14.73 10.83
CA ARG A 15 2.82 -13.72 10.66
C ARG A 15 2.07 -13.88 9.35
N ALA A 16 2.76 -14.17 8.23
CA ALA A 16 2.13 -14.45 6.95
C ALA A 16 1.31 -15.75 6.94
N ALA A 17 1.69 -16.74 7.76
CA ALA A 17 0.94 -17.98 7.98
C ALA A 17 -0.19 -17.82 9.02
N ALA A 18 -0.02 -16.93 10.01
CA ALA A 18 -0.97 -16.69 11.09
C ALA A 18 -2.03 -15.63 10.76
N ALA A 19 -1.78 -14.77 9.76
CA ALA A 19 -2.75 -13.78 9.28
C ALA A 19 -3.92 -14.47 8.56
N ALA A 20 -4.86 -15.00 9.35
CA ALA A 20 -6.16 -15.41 8.86
C ALA A 20 -6.94 -14.16 8.46
N LEU A 21 -6.94 -13.87 7.16
CA LEU A 21 -7.74 -12.82 6.57
C LEU A 21 -9.21 -13.26 6.60
N THR A 22 -9.93 -12.89 7.64
CA THR A 22 -11.37 -13.13 7.74
C THR A 22 -12.11 -11.88 7.27
N ALA A 23 -12.87 -11.99 6.18
CA ALA A 23 -13.82 -10.95 5.83
C ALA A 23 -15.02 -11.06 6.78
N ALA A 24 -15.24 -10.05 7.63
CA ALA A 24 -16.47 -9.94 8.39
C ALA A 24 -17.56 -9.42 7.45
N LEU A 25 -18.57 -10.25 7.15
CA LEU A 25 -19.77 -9.79 6.44
C LEU A 25 -20.57 -8.89 7.38
N VAL A 26 -20.28 -7.58 7.39
CA VAL A 26 -21.04 -6.61 8.18
C VAL A 26 -22.28 -6.21 7.39
N GLY A 27 -23.45 -6.60 7.88
CA GLY A 27 -24.75 -6.38 7.22
C GLY A 27 -24.92 -4.96 6.69
N THR A 28 -25.24 -4.85 5.40
CA THR A 28 -25.43 -3.58 4.69
C THR A 28 -26.81 -3.01 4.98
N GLY A 29 -26.92 -2.22 6.05
CA GLY A 29 -28.03 -1.27 6.18
C GLY A 29 -27.91 -0.20 5.09
N THR A 30 -28.76 -0.28 4.07
CA THR A 30 -28.82 0.70 2.98
C THR A 30 -29.52 1.97 3.46
N SER A 31 -28.81 3.08 3.41
CA SER A 31 -29.41 4.40 3.27
C SER A 31 -28.47 5.22 2.40
N ALA A 32 -28.83 5.31 1.12
CA ALA A 32 -28.18 6.20 0.17
C ALA A 32 -28.64 7.63 0.48
N VAL A 33 -27.91 8.32 1.34
CA VAL A 33 -27.92 9.79 1.38
C VAL A 33 -26.91 10.25 0.33
N ALA A 34 -27.25 11.27 -0.45
CA ALA A 34 -26.29 11.93 -1.34
C ALA A 34 -25.04 12.29 -0.53
N ALA A 35 -23.91 11.62 -0.81
CA ALA A 35 -22.75 11.70 0.05
C ALA A 35 -21.96 12.98 -0.27
N ASP A 36 -21.94 13.90 0.70
CA ASP A 36 -20.83 14.82 0.88
C ASP A 36 -19.48 14.08 0.91
N SER A 37 -18.36 14.83 0.84
CA SER A 37 -17.00 14.29 1.05
C SER A 37 -16.98 13.23 2.16
N PRO A 38 -16.20 12.12 2.08
CA PRO A 38 -16.24 11.04 3.07
C PRO A 38 -16.19 11.68 4.45
N ASN A 39 -17.27 11.53 5.23
CA ASN A 39 -17.42 12.25 6.48
C ASN A 39 -16.21 11.90 7.35
N ALA A 40 -15.27 12.83 7.47
CA ALA A 40 -14.37 12.82 8.60
C ALA A 40 -15.30 12.91 9.81
N GLN A 41 -15.27 11.90 10.68
CA GLN A 41 -15.97 12.00 11.96
C GLN A 41 -15.61 13.34 12.63
N PRO A 42 -16.51 13.91 13.45
CA PRO A 42 -16.31 15.21 14.07
C PRO A 42 -14.91 15.29 14.67
N SER A 43 -14.24 16.44 14.47
CA SER A 43 -12.94 16.76 15.05
C SER A 43 -12.79 16.11 16.42
N LEU A 44 -11.70 15.37 16.61
CA LEU A 44 -11.31 14.82 17.91
C LEU A 44 -11.54 15.91 18.96
N GLY A 45 -12.30 15.60 20.01
CA GLY A 45 -12.52 16.52 21.13
C GLY A 45 -11.19 17.13 21.57
N ALA A 46 -11.20 18.42 21.89
CA ALA A 46 -10.02 19.23 22.22
C ALA A 46 -9.08 18.45 23.15
N GLY A 47 -8.00 17.88 22.59
CA GLY A 47 -7.10 17.01 23.34
C GLY A 47 -6.22 16.09 22.50
N VAL A 48 -6.64 15.72 21.27
CA VAL A 48 -5.72 15.03 20.33
C VAL A 48 -5.11 16.07 19.40
N ALA A 49 -3.84 16.43 19.65
CA ALA A 49 -3.12 17.37 18.80
C ALA A 49 -3.13 16.88 17.34
N GLN A 50 -3.54 17.76 16.43
CA GLN A 50 -3.29 17.55 15.00
C GLN A 50 -1.78 17.36 14.82
N PRO A 51 -1.31 16.34 14.06
CA PRO A 51 0.11 16.13 13.85
C PRO A 51 0.75 17.42 13.33
N SER A 52 1.66 17.99 14.11
CA SER A 52 2.39 19.18 13.71
C SER A 52 3.40 18.79 12.63
N ALA A 53 3.60 19.63 11.63
CA ALA A 53 4.48 19.40 10.47
C ALA A 53 5.99 19.30 10.83
N ALA A 54 6.32 19.11 12.10
CA ALA A 54 7.67 19.25 12.66
C ALA A 54 8.19 18.00 13.38
N ALA A 55 7.39 16.94 13.55
CA ALA A 55 7.98 15.67 13.94
C ALA A 55 8.77 15.14 12.73
N ALA A 56 10.10 15.16 12.82
CA ALA A 56 10.94 14.51 11.81
C ALA A 56 10.41 13.09 11.64
N ALA A 57 9.93 12.77 10.43
CA ALA A 57 9.50 11.41 10.14
C ALA A 57 10.68 10.49 10.47
N ALA A 58 10.44 9.44 11.26
CA ALA A 58 11.45 8.42 11.46
C ALA A 58 11.90 7.93 10.08
N ALA A 59 13.20 7.65 9.90
CA ALA A 59 13.71 7.19 8.62
C ALA A 59 12.87 6.02 8.13
N ALA A 60 12.28 6.15 6.94
CA ALA A 60 11.38 5.16 6.41
C ALA A 60 12.12 3.84 6.21
N THR A 61 11.81 2.85 7.04
CA THR A 61 12.29 1.48 6.86
C THR A 61 11.53 0.86 5.70
N ALA A 62 12.22 0.13 4.82
CA ALA A 62 11.54 -0.66 3.81
C ALA A 62 10.71 -1.75 4.52
N PRO A 63 9.37 -1.75 4.41
CA PRO A 63 8.55 -2.74 5.08
C PRO A 63 8.81 -4.12 4.49
N ILE A 64 8.55 -5.19 5.23
CA ILE A 64 8.70 -6.56 4.75
C ILE A 64 7.31 -7.19 4.75
N PHE A 65 6.59 -7.01 3.65
CA PHE A 65 5.23 -7.49 3.52
C PHE A 65 5.17 -8.83 2.78
N ALA A 66 4.25 -9.69 3.21
CA ALA A 66 3.84 -10.81 2.38
C ALA A 66 3.05 -10.29 1.19
N LEU A 67 3.23 -10.93 0.03
CA LEU A 67 2.33 -10.69 -1.10
C LEU A 67 1.04 -11.47 -0.86
N TYR A 68 -0.09 -10.78 -0.95
CA TYR A 68 -1.40 -11.41 -0.92
C TYR A 68 -2.06 -11.38 -2.30
N GLY A 69 -2.86 -12.40 -2.58
CA GLY A 69 -3.71 -12.50 -3.75
C GLY A 69 -5.12 -12.92 -3.38
N ILE A 70 -6.13 -12.19 -3.87
CA ILE A 70 -7.55 -12.59 -3.77
C ILE A 70 -8.01 -12.98 -5.16
N ASP A 71 -8.55 -14.19 -5.31
CA ASP A 71 -9.10 -14.68 -6.57
C ASP A 71 -10.56 -14.25 -6.79
N SER A 72 -11.13 -14.62 -7.95
CA SER A 72 -12.51 -14.30 -8.30
C SER A 72 -13.55 -14.94 -7.37
N THR A 73 -13.19 -16.04 -6.70
CA THR A 73 -14.07 -16.71 -5.73
C THR A 73 -14.03 -16.05 -4.35
N GLY A 74 -13.14 -15.08 -4.14
CA GLY A 74 -12.94 -14.43 -2.84
C GLY A 74 -12.08 -15.25 -1.89
N ALA A 75 -11.36 -16.26 -2.39
CA ALA A 75 -10.34 -16.95 -1.61
C ALA A 75 -9.05 -16.10 -1.61
N ALA A 76 -8.50 -15.90 -0.42
CA ALA A 76 -7.28 -15.13 -0.20
C ALA A 76 -6.10 -16.07 0.05
N TYR A 77 -4.94 -15.72 -0.50
CA TYR A 77 -3.71 -16.49 -0.40
C TYR A 77 -2.53 -15.59 -0.09
N SER A 78 -1.59 -16.08 0.71
CA SER A 78 -0.37 -15.37 1.09
C SER A 78 0.88 -16.04 0.53
N TYR A 79 1.90 -15.22 0.30
CA TYR A 79 3.22 -15.59 -0.19
C TYR A 79 4.25 -14.76 0.58
N ALA A 80 4.97 -15.39 1.50
CA ALA A 80 5.99 -14.69 2.28
C ALA A 80 7.24 -14.43 1.42
N PRO A 81 8.00 -13.35 1.66
CA PRO A 81 9.31 -13.16 1.05
C PRO A 81 10.28 -14.26 1.52
N THR A 82 11.10 -14.76 0.59
CA THR A 82 12.16 -15.73 0.94
C THR A 82 13.34 -15.06 1.65
N GLY A 83 13.51 -13.75 1.42
CA GLY A 83 14.71 -13.00 1.78
C GLY A 83 15.87 -13.24 0.83
N GLN A 84 15.59 -13.66 -0.39
CA GLN A 84 16.52 -13.67 -1.53
C GLN A 84 15.89 -12.98 -2.76
N GLY A 85 14.81 -12.21 -2.57
CA GLY A 85 14.10 -11.52 -3.64
C GLY A 85 13.05 -12.36 -4.35
N GLY A 86 12.67 -13.51 -3.78
CA GLY A 86 11.59 -14.36 -4.27
C GLY A 86 10.47 -14.54 -3.23
N LEU A 87 9.51 -15.39 -3.56
CA LEU A 87 8.33 -15.68 -2.73
C LEU A 87 8.28 -17.16 -2.35
N THR A 88 7.72 -17.47 -1.18
CA THR A 88 7.45 -18.85 -0.74
C THR A 88 6.33 -19.50 -1.56
N ALA A 89 6.07 -20.78 -1.29
CA ALA A 89 4.86 -21.44 -1.77
C ALA A 89 3.59 -20.74 -1.27
N ARG A 90 2.51 -20.88 -2.07
CA ARG A 90 1.17 -20.34 -1.79
C ARG A 90 0.59 -20.96 -0.51
N VAL A 91 0.12 -20.12 0.41
CA VAL A 91 -0.62 -20.55 1.60
C VAL A 91 -2.04 -19.96 1.55
N LYS A 92 -3.06 -20.73 1.93
CA LYS A 92 -4.44 -20.20 2.01
C LYS A 92 -4.54 -19.30 3.24
N ALA A 93 -4.89 -18.04 3.02
CA ALA A 93 -5.00 -17.02 4.07
C ALA A 93 -6.45 -16.74 4.48
N GLY A 94 -7.43 -17.05 3.64
CA GLY A 94 -8.84 -16.83 3.99
C GLY A 94 -9.83 -17.04 2.86
N SER A 95 -11.08 -16.68 3.12
CA SER A 95 -12.21 -16.72 2.17
C SER A 95 -13.25 -15.64 2.51
N GLY A 96 -14.22 -15.42 1.62
CA GLY A 96 -15.28 -14.42 1.84
C GLY A 96 -14.93 -13.01 1.33
N TRP A 97 -13.81 -12.86 0.61
CA TRP A 97 -13.32 -11.56 0.16
C TRP A 97 -13.96 -11.05 -1.13
N GLN A 98 -15.01 -11.70 -1.66
CA GLN A 98 -15.69 -11.28 -2.90
C GLN A 98 -16.12 -9.80 -2.92
N PRO A 99 -16.66 -9.22 -1.82
CA PRO A 99 -17.15 -7.84 -1.83
C PRO A 99 -16.06 -6.76 -1.92
N VAL A 100 -14.81 -7.10 -1.60
CA VAL A 100 -13.72 -6.13 -1.44
C VAL A 100 -13.19 -5.67 -2.80
N ASN A 101 -13.08 -4.36 -3.01
CA ASN A 101 -12.58 -3.75 -4.25
C ASN A 101 -11.13 -3.25 -4.15
N SER A 102 -10.60 -3.07 -2.94
CA SER A 102 -9.23 -2.60 -2.70
C SER A 102 -8.76 -3.11 -1.35
N VAL A 103 -7.49 -3.52 -1.26
CA VAL A 103 -6.81 -3.84 0.00
C VAL A 103 -5.42 -3.23 -0.03
N LEU A 104 -4.96 -2.69 1.09
CA LEU A 104 -3.65 -2.04 1.23
C LEU A 104 -3.05 -2.42 2.58
N GLN A 105 -1.81 -2.92 2.60
CA GLN A 105 -1.07 -3.17 3.83
C GLN A 105 -0.53 -1.87 4.44
N VAL A 106 -0.40 -1.86 5.75
CA VAL A 106 0.19 -0.75 6.53
C VAL A 106 1.17 -1.27 7.57
N ASP A 107 2.25 -0.52 7.74
CA ASP A 107 3.16 -0.59 8.90
C ASP A 107 2.91 0.70 9.70
N ASN A 108 2.13 0.59 10.78
CA ASN A 108 1.72 1.73 11.58
C ASN A 108 2.65 1.95 12.79
N GLY A 109 3.34 0.91 13.23
CA GLY A 109 4.36 0.94 14.27
C GLY A 109 5.74 1.36 13.76
N GLY A 110 5.97 1.31 12.45
CA GLY A 110 7.26 1.64 11.82
C GLY A 110 8.34 0.58 12.08
N ASP A 111 7.97 -0.64 12.42
CA ASP A 111 8.90 -1.71 12.78
C ASP A 111 9.36 -2.55 11.57
N GLY A 112 8.81 -2.24 10.39
CA GLY A 112 9.06 -2.91 9.13
C GLY A 112 8.17 -4.13 8.91
N GLU A 113 7.18 -4.41 9.77
CA GLU A 113 6.21 -5.49 9.59
C GLU A 113 4.81 -4.93 9.33
N ALA A 114 3.92 -5.74 8.74
CA ALA A 114 2.54 -5.32 8.51
C ALA A 114 1.77 -5.40 9.83
N ASP A 115 1.18 -4.27 10.25
CA ASP A 115 0.31 -4.19 11.43
C ASP A 115 -1.18 -4.31 11.09
N GLY A 116 -1.52 -4.17 9.81
CA GLY A 116 -2.91 -4.23 9.39
C GLY A 116 -3.13 -3.96 7.92
N ILE A 117 -4.42 -3.84 7.58
CA ILE A 117 -4.88 -3.52 6.24
C ILE A 117 -6.01 -2.49 6.26
N TRP A 118 -6.03 -1.66 5.22
CA TRP A 118 -7.25 -0.99 4.77
C TRP A 118 -7.95 -1.88 3.76
N SER A 119 -9.27 -2.06 3.88
CA SER A 119 -10.10 -2.72 2.87
C SER A 119 -11.30 -1.87 2.50
N ARG A 120 -11.63 -1.81 1.21
CA ARG A 120 -12.83 -1.11 0.74
C ARG A 120 -13.84 -2.09 0.17
N GLU A 121 -15.07 -2.04 0.66
CA GLU A 121 -16.22 -2.77 0.14
C GLU A 121 -17.27 -1.78 -0.36
N GLY A 122 -17.44 -1.70 -1.68
CA GLY A 122 -18.29 -0.69 -2.30
C GLY A 122 -17.92 0.73 -1.86
N SER A 123 -18.80 1.37 -1.10
CA SER A 123 -18.60 2.73 -0.56
C SER A 123 -17.97 2.78 0.83
N THR A 124 -17.78 1.64 1.51
CA THR A 124 -17.31 1.62 2.90
C THR A 124 -15.84 1.27 2.98
N LEU A 125 -15.08 2.03 3.77
CA LEU A 125 -13.71 1.71 4.15
C LEU A 125 -13.71 1.06 5.53
N TYR A 126 -12.91 0.01 5.66
CA TYR A 126 -12.62 -0.69 6.91
C TYR A 126 -11.12 -0.67 7.18
N TYR A 127 -10.78 -0.71 8.46
CA TYR A 127 -9.43 -0.93 8.95
C TYR A 127 -9.40 -2.23 9.77
N GLN A 128 -8.50 -3.13 9.45
CA GLN A 128 -8.22 -4.31 10.25
C GLN A 128 -6.79 -4.20 10.79
N ASN A 129 -6.65 -4.12 12.12
CA ASN A 129 -5.37 -4.32 12.78
C ASN A 129 -5.16 -5.83 12.99
N PHE A 130 -3.99 -6.37 12.71
CA PHE A 130 -3.75 -7.83 12.75
C PHE A 130 -3.67 -8.42 14.17
N ASP A 131 -3.55 -7.60 15.20
CA ASP A 131 -3.58 -8.04 16.60
C ASP A 131 -5.01 -8.13 17.17
N VAL A 132 -6.02 -7.67 16.42
CA VAL A 132 -7.44 -7.76 16.80
C VAL A 132 -8.22 -8.54 15.75
N THR A 133 -9.36 -9.13 16.11
CA THR A 133 -10.11 -10.04 15.22
C THR A 133 -11.27 -9.37 14.48
N THR A 134 -11.65 -8.15 14.86
CA THR A 134 -12.80 -7.45 14.28
C THR A 134 -12.37 -6.20 13.52
N PRO A 135 -12.71 -6.07 12.23
CA PRO A 135 -12.43 -4.84 11.47
C PRO A 135 -13.21 -3.66 12.04
N THR A 136 -12.56 -2.50 12.10
CA THR A 136 -13.21 -1.23 12.41
C THR A 136 -13.78 -0.62 11.14
N LYS A 137 -15.08 -0.31 11.14
CA LYS A 137 -15.69 0.51 10.08
C LYS A 137 -15.19 1.95 10.21
N VAL A 138 -14.53 2.44 9.17
CA VAL A 138 -13.97 3.80 9.13
C VAL A 138 -15.03 4.80 8.70
N GLY A 139 -15.82 4.44 7.68
CA GLY A 139 -16.90 5.28 7.16
C GLY A 139 -17.36 4.88 5.76
N SER A 140 -18.44 5.51 5.29
CA SER A 140 -18.97 5.38 3.92
C SER A 140 -18.49 6.50 2.99
N GLY A 141 -18.87 6.47 1.71
CA GLY A 141 -18.53 7.49 0.71
C GLY A 141 -17.17 7.29 0.01
N TRP A 142 -16.43 6.21 0.31
CA TRP A 142 -15.11 5.93 -0.26
C TRP A 142 -15.13 5.44 -1.72
N ASN A 143 -16.31 5.24 -2.31
CA ASN A 143 -16.48 4.94 -3.72
C ASN A 143 -16.22 6.14 -4.64
N ILE A 144 -16.08 7.36 -4.09
CA ILE A 144 -15.63 8.53 -4.88
C ILE A 144 -14.20 8.35 -5.41
N TYR A 145 -13.40 7.50 -4.77
CA TYR A 145 -12.03 7.22 -5.15
C TYR A 145 -11.97 6.03 -6.10
N ASN A 146 -11.34 6.21 -7.26
CA ASN A 146 -11.10 5.13 -8.22
C ASN A 146 -9.75 4.41 -8.00
N LYS A 147 -8.89 4.96 -7.12
CA LYS A 147 -7.63 4.34 -6.71
C LYS A 147 -7.34 4.75 -5.27
N LEU A 148 -6.97 3.76 -4.45
CA LEU A 148 -6.42 3.95 -3.11
C LEU A 148 -4.99 3.40 -3.09
N VAL A 149 -4.09 4.04 -2.33
CA VAL A 149 -2.70 3.60 -2.12
C VAL A 149 -2.28 3.96 -0.69
N SER A 150 -1.55 3.07 -0.02
CA SER A 150 -0.92 3.34 1.27
C SER A 150 0.59 3.52 1.05
N PRO A 151 1.09 4.77 0.96
CA PRO A 151 2.48 5.05 0.60
C PRO A 151 3.47 4.88 1.75
N GLY A 152 3.02 4.55 2.96
CA GLY A 152 3.78 4.79 4.19
C GLY A 152 3.52 6.21 4.72
N ASN A 153 4.39 6.69 5.61
CA ASN A 153 4.26 8.01 6.25
C ASN A 153 4.78 9.14 5.33
N LEU A 154 3.93 10.08 4.95
CA LEU A 154 4.26 11.24 4.09
C LEU A 154 4.50 12.54 4.87
N GLY A 155 4.80 12.45 6.17
CA GLY A 155 5.23 13.59 6.98
C GLY A 155 4.15 14.17 7.88
N GLY A 156 3.27 13.31 8.42
CA GLY A 156 2.20 13.69 9.33
C GLY A 156 2.28 12.95 10.66
N ALA A 157 1.25 12.16 10.97
CA ALA A 157 1.27 11.24 12.12
C ALA A 157 2.29 10.11 11.91
N ALA A 158 2.59 9.30 12.93
CA ALA A 158 3.63 8.27 12.84
C ALA A 158 3.30 7.11 11.88
N ALA A 159 2.01 6.85 11.63
CA ALA A 159 1.53 5.67 10.93
C ALA A 159 1.55 5.82 9.39
N SER A 160 1.34 4.70 8.67
CA SER A 160 1.23 4.70 7.20
C SER A 160 -0.04 5.44 6.74
N ASP A 161 0.12 6.46 5.91
CA ASP A 161 -0.97 7.33 5.45
C ASP A 161 -1.81 6.68 4.33
N LEU A 162 -2.91 7.32 3.93
CA LEU A 162 -3.77 6.87 2.84
C LEU A 162 -3.92 7.94 1.75
N LEU A 163 -3.63 7.56 0.51
CA LEU A 163 -3.90 8.35 -0.67
C LEU A 163 -5.17 7.86 -1.37
N GLY A 164 -6.01 8.79 -1.81
CA GLY A 164 -7.19 8.54 -2.63
C GLY A 164 -7.23 9.43 -3.85
N ARG A 165 -7.32 8.82 -5.04
CA ARG A 165 -7.51 9.54 -6.30
C ARG A 165 -8.96 9.41 -6.76
N ASP A 166 -9.62 10.53 -7.03
CA ASP A 166 -10.97 10.54 -7.58
C ASP A 166 -11.00 10.31 -9.09
N SER A 167 -12.20 10.17 -9.67
CA SER A 167 -12.39 10.01 -11.11
C SER A 167 -12.01 11.24 -11.95
N SER A 168 -11.96 12.43 -11.34
CA SER A 168 -11.55 13.67 -11.97
C SER A 168 -10.02 13.86 -11.96
N GLY A 169 -9.27 12.94 -11.33
CA GLY A 169 -7.82 13.00 -11.25
C GLY A 169 -7.31 13.92 -10.14
N ASN A 170 -8.11 14.28 -9.15
CA ASN A 170 -7.62 14.89 -7.93
C ASN A 170 -7.07 13.81 -7.00
N LEU A 171 -5.87 14.04 -6.45
CA LEU A 171 -5.27 13.21 -5.42
C LEU A 171 -5.45 13.88 -4.05
N TYR A 172 -5.88 13.08 -3.09
CA TYR A 172 -6.07 13.49 -1.70
C TYR A 172 -5.24 12.61 -0.77
N LEU A 173 -4.74 13.21 0.31
CA LEU A 173 -3.99 12.57 1.39
C LEU A 173 -4.82 12.60 2.68
N TYR A 174 -4.90 11.46 3.34
CA TYR A 174 -5.46 11.28 4.67
C TYR A 174 -4.34 10.86 5.60
N LEU A 175 -4.11 11.62 6.67
CA LEU A 175 -3.13 11.22 7.67
C LEU A 175 -3.73 10.16 8.58
N ASN A 176 -2.94 9.13 8.89
CA ASN A 176 -3.39 7.99 9.67
C ASN A 176 -2.95 8.07 11.14
N TYR A 177 -3.87 7.82 12.08
CA TYR A 177 -3.55 7.75 13.50
C TYR A 177 -3.07 6.36 13.96
N GLY A 178 -3.07 5.36 13.07
CA GLY A 178 -2.64 3.98 13.37
C GLY A 178 -3.69 3.09 14.03
N ASN A 179 -4.85 3.66 14.36
CA ASN A 179 -5.92 3.00 15.12
C ASN A 179 -7.25 2.94 14.35
N GLY A 180 -7.21 3.02 13.01
CA GLY A 180 -8.39 3.01 12.16
C GLY A 180 -9.08 4.37 12.01
N LYS A 181 -8.52 5.44 12.60
CA LYS A 181 -8.97 6.82 12.38
C LYS A 181 -8.06 7.53 11.38
N LEU A 182 -8.67 8.39 10.57
CA LEU A 182 -8.01 9.24 9.58
C LEU A 182 -8.35 10.71 9.84
N THR A 183 -7.47 11.63 9.43
CA THR A 183 -7.78 13.07 9.43
C THR A 183 -8.78 13.44 8.35
N GLY A 184 -9.22 14.71 8.35
CA GLY A 184 -9.75 15.32 7.14
C GLY A 184 -8.73 15.27 5.99
N ARG A 185 -9.22 15.21 4.75
CA ARG A 185 -8.38 15.06 3.57
C ARG A 185 -7.66 16.35 3.19
N TYR A 186 -6.39 16.24 2.85
CA TYR A 186 -5.61 17.29 2.21
C TYR A 186 -5.57 17.07 0.70
N LYS A 187 -5.84 18.11 -0.11
CA LYS A 187 -5.73 18.00 -1.57
C LYS A 187 -4.26 18.12 -1.97
N VAL A 188 -3.68 17.02 -2.45
CA VAL A 188 -2.29 16.99 -2.95
C VAL A 188 -2.19 17.74 -4.28
N GLY A 189 -3.18 17.56 -5.17
CA GLY A 189 -3.23 18.25 -6.46
C GLY A 189 -4.19 17.60 -7.45
N SER A 190 -4.28 18.17 -8.65
CA SER A 190 -5.05 17.65 -9.79
C SER A 190 -4.15 17.04 -10.87
N GLY A 191 -4.73 16.43 -11.90
CA GLY A 191 -3.99 15.89 -13.06
C GLY A 191 -3.43 14.48 -12.88
N TRP A 192 -3.81 13.78 -11.80
CA TRP A 192 -3.35 12.40 -11.52
C TRP A 192 -4.07 11.33 -12.35
N ASN A 193 -5.03 11.73 -13.19
CA ASN A 193 -5.73 10.85 -14.14
C ASN A 193 -4.83 10.41 -15.30
N ILE A 194 -3.67 11.04 -15.51
CA ILE A 194 -2.66 10.57 -16.47
C ILE A 194 -2.06 9.21 -16.06
N TYR A 195 -2.17 8.86 -14.77
CA TYR A 195 -1.61 7.63 -14.21
C TYR A 195 -2.65 6.51 -14.17
N ASN A 196 -2.32 5.34 -14.70
CA ASN A 196 -3.18 4.16 -14.62
C ASN A 196 -2.73 3.17 -13.53
N GLN A 197 -1.51 3.31 -13.02
CA GLN A 197 -1.03 2.58 -11.84
C GLN A 197 -0.28 3.53 -10.92
N ILE A 198 -0.47 3.35 -9.62
CA ILE A 198 0.22 4.05 -8.55
C ILE A 198 0.50 2.99 -7.49
N ALA A 199 1.75 2.90 -7.03
CA ALA A 199 2.23 1.99 -6.01
C ALA A 199 3.41 2.63 -5.26
N GLY A 200 3.68 2.17 -4.05
CA GLY A 200 4.81 2.65 -3.24
C GLY A 200 4.50 2.43 -1.77
N ASN A 201 5.52 2.08 -1.00
CA ASN A 201 5.51 1.92 0.46
C ASN A 201 6.97 1.73 0.90
N GLY A 202 7.57 2.76 1.49
CA GLY A 202 8.99 2.81 1.87
C GLY A 202 9.85 3.73 0.99
N ASP A 203 11.14 3.84 1.37
CA ASP A 203 12.13 4.72 0.74
C ASP A 203 12.84 4.02 -0.44
N LEU A 204 12.44 4.38 -1.65
CA LEU A 204 13.07 3.88 -2.88
C LEU A 204 14.30 4.71 -3.26
N SER A 205 14.30 5.97 -2.86
CA SER A 205 15.27 6.98 -3.28
C SER A 205 16.53 7.03 -2.42
N GLY A 206 16.48 6.47 -1.21
CA GLY A 206 17.55 6.43 -0.22
C GLY A 206 17.65 7.69 0.65
N ASP A 207 16.63 8.55 0.69
CA ASP A 207 16.66 9.81 1.44
C ASP A 207 15.94 9.77 2.80
N GLY A 208 15.54 8.57 3.23
CA GLY A 208 14.87 8.29 4.49
C GLY A 208 13.37 8.60 4.48
N LYS A 209 12.75 8.87 3.33
CA LYS A 209 11.33 9.21 3.22
C LYS A 209 10.59 8.24 2.32
N ASN A 210 9.31 8.06 2.61
CA ASN A 210 8.46 7.20 1.80
C ASN A 210 8.21 7.79 0.41
N ASP A 211 8.40 6.97 -0.61
CA ASP A 211 8.24 7.34 -2.01
C ASP A 211 7.07 6.60 -2.66
N ILE A 212 6.60 7.13 -3.79
CA ILE A 212 5.72 6.38 -4.69
C ILE A 212 6.26 6.36 -6.11
N VAL A 213 5.84 5.33 -6.85
CA VAL A 213 5.97 5.27 -8.30
C VAL A 213 4.59 5.32 -8.95
N ALA A 214 4.52 6.00 -10.09
CA ALA A 214 3.30 6.12 -10.86
C ALA A 214 3.58 5.86 -12.33
N ARG A 215 2.79 5.00 -12.97
CA ARG A 215 2.91 4.68 -14.39
C ARG A 215 1.82 5.40 -15.17
N ASP A 216 2.24 6.17 -16.17
CA ASP A 216 1.30 6.84 -17.07
C ASP A 216 0.72 5.90 -18.14
N SER A 217 -0.26 6.38 -18.88
CA SER A 217 -0.91 5.62 -19.97
C SER A 217 0.04 5.26 -21.12
N ALA A 218 1.11 6.03 -21.32
CA ALA A 218 2.16 5.76 -22.31
C ALA A 218 3.15 4.67 -21.86
N GLY A 219 3.07 4.21 -20.60
CA GLY A 219 3.97 3.21 -20.06
C GLY A 219 5.30 3.78 -19.56
N ILE A 220 5.36 5.08 -19.28
CA ILE A 220 6.48 5.69 -18.56
C ILE A 220 6.26 5.51 -17.06
N LEU A 221 7.30 5.07 -16.37
CA LEU A 221 7.31 5.01 -14.91
C LEU A 221 7.97 6.27 -14.35
N TRP A 222 7.29 6.89 -13.39
CA TRP A 222 7.71 8.11 -12.72
C TRP A 222 7.93 7.82 -11.23
N LEU A 223 9.03 8.34 -10.69
CA LEU A 223 9.30 8.40 -9.26
C LEU A 223 8.80 9.73 -8.70
N TYR A 224 8.05 9.67 -7.61
CA TYR A 224 7.68 10.80 -6.77
C TYR A 224 8.35 10.63 -5.42
N LYS A 225 9.41 11.43 -5.19
CA LYS A 225 10.12 11.42 -3.92
C LYS A 225 9.28 12.05 -2.82
N GLY A 226 9.17 11.39 -1.68
CA GLY A 226 8.55 11.96 -0.49
C GLY A 226 9.33 13.17 0.02
N THR A 227 8.62 14.15 0.57
CA THR A 227 9.28 15.31 1.21
C THR A 227 9.32 15.20 2.73
N GLY A 228 8.52 14.32 3.31
CA GLY A 228 8.30 14.26 4.76
C GLY A 228 7.48 15.45 5.28
N ASN A 229 6.74 16.14 4.40
CA ASN A 229 5.82 17.20 4.76
C ASN A 229 4.47 16.97 4.07
N TYR A 230 3.43 16.62 4.82
CA TYR A 230 2.12 16.30 4.26
C TYR A 230 1.47 17.43 3.44
N LYS A 231 1.88 18.70 3.67
CA LYS A 231 1.37 19.85 2.89
C LYS A 231 2.01 19.96 1.51
N ALA A 232 3.17 19.33 1.32
CA ALA A 232 3.87 19.28 0.05
C ALA A 232 4.45 17.86 -0.12
N PRO A 233 3.62 16.80 -0.15
CA PRO A 233 4.05 15.44 0.17
C PRO A 233 5.07 14.86 -0.81
N PHE A 234 5.13 15.40 -2.04
CA PHE A 234 6.04 14.94 -3.07
C PHE A 234 6.84 16.08 -3.70
N ALA A 235 8.10 15.78 -4.02
CA ALA A 235 8.91 16.62 -4.90
C ALA A 235 8.45 16.50 -6.36
N ALA A 236 9.07 17.26 -7.26
CA ALA A 236 8.88 17.10 -8.69
C ALA A 236 9.21 15.67 -9.13
N ARG A 237 8.36 15.10 -10.00
CA ARG A 237 8.53 13.73 -10.48
C ARG A 237 9.77 13.58 -11.37
N THR A 238 10.39 12.41 -11.31
CA THR A 238 11.50 12.02 -12.19
C THR A 238 11.11 10.83 -13.04
N LYS A 239 11.43 10.84 -14.34
CA LYS A 239 11.24 9.67 -15.21
C LYS A 239 12.27 8.61 -14.86
N ILE A 240 11.83 7.41 -14.54
CA ILE A 240 12.70 6.29 -14.12
C ILE A 240 12.60 5.06 -15.02
N GLY A 241 11.76 5.10 -16.06
CA GLY A 241 11.74 4.05 -17.09
C GLY A 241 10.63 4.24 -18.13
N ALA A 242 10.70 3.43 -19.19
CA ALA A 242 9.69 3.34 -20.25
C ALA A 242 9.33 1.86 -20.51
N GLY A 243 8.29 1.59 -21.30
CA GLY A 243 7.88 0.21 -21.64
C GLY A 243 7.16 -0.53 -20.51
N TRP A 244 6.75 0.17 -19.45
CA TRP A 244 6.04 -0.43 -18.33
C TRP A 244 4.61 -0.83 -18.66
N ASN A 245 4.12 -0.54 -19.88
CA ASN A 245 2.86 -1.01 -20.42
C ASN A 245 2.82 -2.53 -20.67
N THR A 246 3.96 -3.23 -20.56
CA THR A 246 4.03 -4.70 -20.49
C THR A 246 3.34 -5.27 -19.24
N TYR A 247 3.28 -4.48 -18.16
CA TYR A 247 2.66 -4.86 -16.90
C TYR A 247 1.18 -4.48 -16.84
N ASN A 248 0.34 -5.30 -16.21
CA ASN A 248 -1.06 -4.92 -15.92
C ASN A 248 -1.27 -4.54 -14.45
N TYR A 249 -0.30 -4.84 -13.58
CA TYR A 249 -0.41 -4.61 -12.16
C TYR A 249 0.95 -4.29 -11.55
N LEU A 250 1.00 -3.27 -10.68
CA LEU A 250 2.19 -2.91 -9.89
C LEU A 250 1.82 -3.02 -8.41
N ILE A 251 2.63 -3.72 -7.63
CA ILE A 251 2.43 -3.96 -6.19
C ILE A 251 3.64 -3.43 -5.45
N SER A 252 3.39 -2.65 -4.41
CA SER A 252 4.43 -2.33 -3.43
C SER A 252 4.61 -3.54 -2.52
N SER A 253 5.73 -4.25 -2.66
CA SER A 253 6.03 -5.43 -1.85
C SER A 253 6.78 -5.10 -0.56
N GLY A 254 7.36 -3.89 -0.48
CA GLY A 254 8.42 -3.65 0.48
C GLY A 254 9.70 -4.39 0.08
N ASP A 255 10.51 -4.84 1.04
CA ASP A 255 11.83 -5.45 0.89
C ASP A 255 11.77 -6.99 0.80
N LEU A 256 11.82 -7.53 -0.42
CA LEU A 256 11.70 -8.98 -0.66
C LEU A 256 13.01 -9.74 -0.43
N ASN A 257 14.14 -9.05 -0.53
CA ASN A 257 15.47 -9.65 -0.41
C ASN A 257 16.13 -9.38 0.96
N LEU A 258 15.46 -8.62 1.83
CA LEU A 258 15.91 -8.24 3.17
C LEU A 258 17.22 -7.44 3.15
N ASP A 259 17.40 -6.60 2.13
CA ASP A 259 18.58 -5.74 1.98
C ASP A 259 18.40 -4.30 2.49
N GLY A 260 17.24 -4.04 3.09
CA GLY A 260 16.82 -2.78 3.71
C GLY A 260 16.23 -1.77 2.74
N LYS A 261 15.87 -2.17 1.51
CA LYS A 261 15.42 -1.26 0.45
C LYS A 261 14.09 -1.72 -0.12
N THR A 262 13.25 -0.74 -0.48
CA THR A 262 11.94 -1.03 -1.04
C THR A 262 12.05 -1.60 -2.45
N ASP A 263 11.48 -2.78 -2.66
CA ASP A 263 11.33 -3.42 -3.96
C ASP A 263 9.94 -3.15 -4.56
N LEU A 264 9.78 -3.48 -5.84
CA LEU A 264 8.50 -3.46 -6.55
C LEU A 264 8.23 -4.82 -7.19
N ILE A 265 6.99 -5.32 -7.06
CA ILE A 265 6.52 -6.46 -7.85
C ILE A 265 5.66 -5.94 -8.99
N ALA A 266 5.89 -6.48 -10.18
CA ALA A 266 5.07 -6.23 -11.35
C ALA A 266 4.52 -7.53 -11.93
N ARG A 267 3.21 -7.54 -12.22
CA ARG A 267 2.57 -8.64 -12.95
C ARG A 267 2.43 -8.26 -14.42
N ASP A 268 2.93 -9.12 -15.30
CA ASP A 268 2.75 -8.92 -16.73
C ASP A 268 1.38 -9.37 -17.23
N LYS A 269 1.06 -9.04 -18.48
CA LYS A 269 -0.23 -9.39 -19.08
C LYS A 269 -0.43 -10.90 -19.27
N ALA A 270 0.65 -11.68 -19.32
CA ALA A 270 0.59 -13.14 -19.41
C ALA A 270 0.41 -13.81 -18.02
N GLY A 271 0.52 -13.04 -16.94
CA GLY A 271 0.36 -13.52 -15.58
C GLY A 271 1.64 -14.04 -14.95
N ALA A 272 2.82 -13.67 -15.44
CA ALA A 272 4.08 -13.87 -14.73
C ALA A 272 4.33 -12.71 -13.73
N LEU A 273 5.10 -12.99 -12.68
CA LEU A 273 5.57 -11.98 -11.73
C LEU A 273 7.05 -11.68 -11.92
N TRP A 274 7.37 -10.40 -11.77
CA TRP A 274 8.71 -9.86 -11.88
C TRP A 274 9.00 -9.02 -10.63
N SER A 275 10.13 -9.30 -9.98
CA SER A 275 10.70 -8.46 -8.91
C SER A 275 11.64 -7.43 -9.53
N TYR A 276 11.50 -6.19 -9.08
CA TYR A 276 12.40 -5.08 -9.32
C TYR A 276 13.03 -4.69 -7.99
N GLN A 277 14.25 -5.18 -7.75
CA GLN A 277 14.93 -4.92 -6.49
C GLN A 277 15.36 -3.45 -6.40
N GLY A 278 15.03 -2.81 -5.29
CA GLY A 278 15.40 -1.44 -4.98
C GLY A 278 16.91 -1.27 -4.83
N THR A 279 17.40 -0.07 -5.17
CA THR A 279 18.80 0.30 -4.98
C THR A 279 19.00 1.35 -3.89
N GLY A 280 17.93 2.03 -3.45
CA GLY A 280 18.02 3.16 -2.52
C GLY A 280 18.73 4.34 -3.15
N ASN A 281 18.59 4.51 -4.47
CA ASN A 281 19.21 5.59 -5.23
C ASN A 281 18.24 6.08 -6.32
N ALA A 282 17.74 7.31 -6.16
CA ALA A 282 16.79 7.93 -7.08
C ALA A 282 17.24 7.96 -8.55
N ALA A 283 18.55 8.02 -8.82
CA ALA A 283 19.10 8.07 -10.18
C ALA A 283 19.06 6.71 -10.89
N ALA A 284 19.03 5.62 -10.13
CA ALA A 284 19.01 4.25 -10.64
C ALA A 284 18.19 3.37 -9.70
N PRO A 285 16.87 3.60 -9.56
CA PRO A 285 16.08 3.10 -8.42
C PRO A 285 15.93 1.58 -8.36
N TYR A 286 16.07 0.89 -9.50
CA TYR A 286 15.90 -0.56 -9.58
C TYR A 286 17.09 -1.24 -10.26
N LYS A 287 17.40 -2.45 -9.80
CA LYS A 287 18.24 -3.42 -10.53
C LYS A 287 17.47 -4.00 -11.73
N ALA A 288 18.15 -4.83 -12.52
CA ALA A 288 17.49 -5.63 -13.55
C ALA A 288 16.39 -6.51 -12.94
N ARG A 289 15.26 -6.63 -13.65
CA ARG A 289 14.12 -7.42 -13.18
C ARG A 289 14.47 -8.91 -13.10
N VAL A 290 13.90 -9.60 -12.13
CA VAL A 290 14.00 -11.05 -11.95
C VAL A 290 12.61 -11.66 -12.02
N GLN A 291 12.42 -12.74 -12.77
CA GLN A 291 11.15 -13.45 -12.77
C GLN A 291 11.01 -14.23 -11.46
N ILE A 292 9.94 -13.98 -10.71
CA ILE A 292 9.67 -14.61 -9.40
C ILE A 292 8.40 -15.47 -9.40
N GLY A 293 7.70 -15.50 -10.53
CA GLY A 293 6.54 -16.35 -10.76
C GLY A 293 6.35 -16.55 -12.27
N THR A 294 6.23 -17.79 -12.72
CA THR A 294 6.25 -18.13 -14.15
C THR A 294 4.93 -17.82 -14.85
N SER A 295 3.80 -18.14 -14.25
CA SER A 295 2.46 -17.91 -14.82
C SER A 295 1.35 -18.03 -13.74
N GLY A 296 0.09 -17.84 -14.13
CA GLY A 296 -1.09 -18.11 -13.28
C GLY A 296 -1.45 -17.00 -12.28
N TRP A 297 -0.63 -15.96 -12.14
CA TRP A 297 -0.90 -14.85 -11.22
C TRP A 297 -2.04 -13.94 -11.67
N ASN A 298 -2.50 -14.08 -12.91
CA ASN A 298 -3.73 -13.47 -13.43
C ASN A 298 -5.00 -14.08 -12.82
N THR A 299 -4.92 -15.20 -12.09
CA THR A 299 -6.04 -15.72 -11.27
C THR A 299 -6.49 -14.73 -10.20
N TYR A 300 -5.57 -13.89 -9.71
CA TYR A 300 -5.84 -12.92 -8.67
C TYR A 300 -6.44 -11.64 -9.26
N ARG A 301 -7.65 -11.30 -8.81
CA ARG A 301 -8.30 -10.02 -9.15
C ARG A 301 -7.72 -8.86 -8.34
N LEU A 302 -7.22 -9.13 -7.13
CA LEU A 302 -6.51 -8.18 -6.28
C LEU A 302 -5.20 -8.78 -5.82
N MET A 303 -4.15 -7.95 -5.82
CA MET A 303 -2.85 -8.26 -5.25
C MET A 303 -2.38 -7.06 -4.45
N PHE A 304 -1.79 -7.29 -3.28
CA PHE A 304 -1.41 -6.24 -2.32
C PHE A 304 -0.40 -6.75 -1.29
#